data_AF-A0A6C0KL88-F1
#
_entry.id   AF-A0A6C0KL88-F1
#
_cell.length_a   1.000
_cell.length_b   1.000
_cell.length_c   1.000
_cell.angle_alpha   90.00
_cell.angle_beta   90.00
_cell.angle_gamma   90.00
#
_symmetry.space_group_name_H-M   'P 1'
#
loop_
_entity.id
_entity.type
_entity.pdbx_description
1 polymer ?
#
loop_
_entity_poly.entity_id
_entity_poly.type
_entity_poly.pdbx_seq_one_letter_code
_entity_poly.pdbx_strand_id
1 'polypeptide(L)' 'MECMMETGPIFLKTDDGKIINMQCIRWVKKMNDCMEVCLKSSGCTSMFGDTHKVCKMKNPGSYAKLHAYFEE' A
#
# COMPACT_ATOMS: atom_id res chain seq x y z
N MET A 1 9.32 12.93 -9.68
CA MET A 1 8.74 13.20 -8.35
C MET A 1 9.31 12.16 -7.40
N GLU A 2 10.41 12.50 -6.74
CA GLU A 2 11.14 11.60 -5.85
C GLU A 2 10.46 11.60 -4.47
N CYS A 3 10.23 10.42 -3.89
CA CYS A 3 9.71 10.30 -2.53
C CYS A 3 10.87 10.64 -1.55
N MET A 4 10.93 11.87 -1.04
CA MET A 4 12.00 12.28 -0.11
C MET A 4 11.64 11.93 1.35
N MET A 5 12.64 11.44 2.11
CA MET A 5 12.52 10.82 3.43
C MET A 5 12.92 11.77 4.58
N GLU A 6 12.16 11.80 5.68
CA GLU A 6 12.67 12.24 7.00
C GLU A 6 12.83 11.08 8.02
N THR A 7 12.26 9.92 7.71
CA THR A 7 12.40 8.68 8.49
C THR A 7 12.71 7.53 7.52
N GLY A 8 13.51 6.55 7.93
CA GLY A 8 14.00 5.48 7.05
C GLY A 8 12.88 4.74 6.28
N PRO A 9 13.20 4.08 5.17
CA PRO A 9 12.19 3.54 4.27
C PRO A 9 11.38 2.42 4.93
N ILE A 10 10.06 2.60 5.02
CA ILE A 10 9.13 1.59 5.51
C ILE A 10 8.64 0.79 4.32
N PHE A 11 9.01 -0.49 4.25
CA PHE A 11 8.58 -1.37 3.16
C PHE A 11 7.39 -2.25 3.55
N LEU A 12 6.55 -2.52 2.54
CA LEU A 12 5.45 -3.46 2.61
C LEU A 12 5.60 -4.50 1.50
N LYS A 13 5.22 -5.74 1.83
CA LYS A 13 5.05 -6.81 0.84
C LYS A 13 3.58 -6.91 0.45
N THR A 14 3.33 -6.96 -0.84
CA THR A 14 1.99 -7.09 -1.44
C THR A 14 1.68 -8.56 -1.76
N ASP A 15 0.42 -8.84 -2.05
CA ASP A 15 -0.08 -10.19 -2.31
C ASP A 15 0.42 -10.76 -3.65
N ASP A 16 0.80 -9.90 -4.60
CA ASP A 16 1.49 -10.26 -5.85
C ASP A 16 3.02 -10.39 -5.67
N GLY A 17 3.51 -10.35 -4.43
CA GLY A 17 4.92 -10.58 -4.09
C GLY A 17 5.83 -9.37 -4.30
N LYS A 18 5.29 -8.20 -4.66
CA LYS A 18 6.07 -6.98 -4.82
C LYS A 18 6.39 -6.35 -3.47
N ILE A 19 7.50 -5.60 -3.45
CA ILE A 19 7.91 -4.80 -2.30
C ILE A 19 7.69 -3.33 -2.68
N ILE A 20 6.91 -2.62 -1.88
CA ILE A 20 6.59 -1.21 -2.08
C ILE A 20 7.10 -0.40 -0.90
N ASN A 21 7.62 0.80 -1.17
CA ASN A 21 7.89 1.78 -0.12
C ASN A 21 6.57 2.45 0.27
N MET A 22 6.19 2.31 1.54
CA MET A 22 4.96 2.84 2.10
C MET A 22 4.90 4.37 2.01
N GLN A 23 6.03 5.07 2.06
CA GLN A 23 6.11 6.53 1.92
C GLN A 23 5.77 7.00 0.50
N CYS A 24 5.90 6.12 -0.49
CA CYS A 24 5.50 6.43 -1.87
C CYS A 24 4.02 6.13 -2.14
N ILE A 25 3.30 5.56 -1.18
CA ILE A 25 1.87 5.29 -1.34
C ILE A 25 1.13 6.62 -1.34
N ARG A 26 0.40 6.87 -2.43
CA ARG A 26 -0.39 8.08 -2.65
C ARG A 26 -1.86 7.86 -2.35
N TRP A 27 -2.31 6.61 -2.44
CA TRP A 27 -3.70 6.27 -2.27
C TRP A 27 -3.85 4.87 -1.70
N VAL A 28 -4.80 4.71 -0.78
CA VAL A 28 -5.16 3.44 -0.17
C VAL A 28 -6.69 3.33 -0.10
N LYS A 29 -7.23 2.18 -0.52
CA LYS A 29 -8.65 1.85 -0.38
C LYS A 29 -8.81 0.57 0.41
N LYS A 30 -9.54 0.68 1.51
CA LYS A 30 -9.94 -0.46 2.33
C LYS A 30 -11.07 -1.24 1.66
N MET A 31 -10.94 -2.55 1.62
CA MET A 31 -11.87 -3.51 1.03
C MET A 31 -11.96 -4.73 1.94
N ASN A 32 -12.82 -4.65 2.96
CA ASN A 32 -12.97 -5.68 3.99
C ASN A 32 -11.60 -6.09 4.56
N ASP A 33 -11.18 -7.34 4.34
CA ASP A 33 -9.91 -7.91 4.80
C ASP A 33 -8.70 -7.60 3.90
N CYS A 34 -8.86 -6.69 2.94
CA CYS A 34 -7.83 -6.30 1.98
C CYS A 34 -7.72 -4.78 1.85
N MET A 35 -6.55 -4.32 1.44
CA MET A 35 -6.31 -2.94 1.04
C MET A 35 -5.72 -2.91 -0.35
N GLU A 36 -6.26 -2.05 -1.21
CA GLU A 36 -5.60 -1.67 -2.46
C GLU A 36 -4.76 -0.43 -2.23
N VAL A 37 -3.50 -0.49 -2.64
CA VAL A 37 -2.54 0.59 -2.51
C VAL A 37 -2.01 0.98 -3.88
N CYS A 38 -1.71 2.26 -4.04
CA CYS A 38 -1.14 2.76 -5.27
C CYS A 38 -0.06 3.82 -5.04
N LEU A 39 0.95 3.79 -5.93
CA LEU A 39 2.12 4.66 -5.90
C LEU A 39 2.03 5.83 -6.89
N LYS A 40 1.13 5.77 -7.88
CA LYS A 40 1.04 6.80 -8.94
C LYS A 40 0.44 8.09 -8.40
N SER A 41 1.08 9.21 -8.73
CA SER A 41 0.56 10.57 -8.43
C SER A 41 -0.59 10.99 -9.35
N SER A 42 -0.69 10.42 -10.55
CA SER A 42 -1.72 10.73 -11.55
C SER A 42 -3.09 10.11 -11.25
N GLY A 43 -3.26 9.51 -10.08
CA GLY A 43 -4.43 8.68 -9.77
C GLY A 43 -4.26 7.24 -10.27
N CYS A 44 -5.08 6.36 -9.71
CA CYS A 44 -4.95 4.92 -9.89
C CYS A 44 -6.30 4.33 -10.22
N THR A 45 -6.30 3.42 -11.19
CA THR A 45 -7.51 2.78 -11.66
C THR A 45 -7.30 1.29 -11.56
N SER A 46 -8.16 0.62 -10.81
CA SER A 46 -8.09 -0.83 -10.60
C SER A 46 -8.15 -1.62 -11.91
N MET A 47 -8.79 -1.08 -12.95
CA MET A 47 -8.83 -1.68 -14.30
C MET A 47 -7.46 -1.84 -14.97
N PHE A 48 -6.48 -0.98 -14.67
CA PHE A 48 -5.18 -1.00 -15.36
C PHE A 48 -4.10 -1.78 -14.59
N GLY A 49 -4.44 -2.40 -13.46
CA GLY A 49 -3.45 -3.13 -12.64
C GLY A 49 -2.42 -2.21 -11.97
N ASP A 50 -2.74 -0.91 -11.86
CA ASP A 50 -1.88 0.11 -11.24
C ASP A 50 -1.89 0.06 -9.70
N THR A 51 -2.76 -0.79 -9.15
CA THR A 51 -2.95 -0.97 -7.72
C THR A 51 -2.42 -2.33 -7.28
N HIS A 52 -1.82 -2.38 -6.10
CA HIS A 52 -1.41 -3.62 -5.46
C HIS A 52 -2.34 -3.95 -4.30
N LYS A 53 -2.58 -5.24 -4.07
CA LYS A 53 -3.38 -5.71 -2.94
C LYS A 53 -2.50 -6.11 -1.78
N VAL A 54 -2.97 -5.78 -0.58
CA VAL A 54 -2.41 -6.22 0.70
C VAL A 54 -3.55 -6.77 1.52
N CYS A 55 -3.68 -8.10 1.61
CA CYS A 55 -4.75 -8.74 2.36
C CYS A 55 -4.26 -9.31 3.69
N LYS A 56 -5.13 -9.26 4.72
CA LYS A 56 -4.86 -9.76 6.06
C LYS A 56 -4.45 -11.24 6.08
N MET A 57 -5.08 -12.08 5.25
CA MET A 57 -4.76 -13.51 5.18
C MET A 57 -3.41 -13.83 4.52
N LYS A 58 -2.96 -13.01 3.57
CA LYS A 58 -1.74 -13.27 2.80
C LYS A 58 -0.53 -12.55 3.37
N ASN A 59 -0.71 -11.29 3.75
CA ASN A 59 0.34 -10.44 4.28
C ASN A 59 -0.16 -9.74 5.56
N PRO A 60 -0.41 -10.48 6.66
CA PRO A 60 -0.97 -9.91 7.89
C PRO A 60 -0.12 -8.78 8.46
N GLY A 61 1.21 -8.88 8.40
CA GLY A 61 2.12 -7.84 8.87
C GLY A 61 2.06 -6.55 8.03
N SER A 62 2.04 -6.67 6.70
CA SER A 62 1.88 -5.50 5.82
C SER A 62 0.50 -4.87 5.97
N TYR A 63 -0.55 -5.70 6.10
CA TYR A 63 -1.92 -5.25 6.32
C TYR A 63 -2.02 -4.46 7.63
N ALA A 64 -1.51 -4.98 8.74
CA ALA A 64 -1.56 -4.31 10.04
C ALA A 64 -0.86 -2.94 10.01
N LYS A 65 0.29 -2.84 9.34
CA LYS A 65 1.00 -1.56 9.16
C LYS A 65 0.16 -0.53 8.41
N LEU A 66 -0.52 -0.91 7.33
CA LEU A 66 -1.40 0.00 6.59
C LEU A 66 -2.66 0.34 7.38
N HIS A 67 -3.25 -0.66 8.06
CA HIS A 67 -4.49 -0.52 8.81
C HIS A 67 -4.36 0.41 10.02
N ALA A 68 -3.18 0.46 10.64
CA ALA A 68 -2.87 1.39 11.73
C ALA A 68 -3.04 2.88 11.34
N TYR A 69 -3.05 3.23 10.04
CA TYR A 69 -3.32 4.60 9.58
C TYR A 69 -4.81 4.92 9.44
N PHE A 70 -5.70 3.92 9.59
CA PHE A 70 -7.16 4.06 9.47
C PHE A 70 -7.90 3.88 10.79
N GLU A 71 -7.23 3.39 11.82
CA GLU A 71 -7.75 3.34 13.18
C GLU A 71 -7.28 4.61 13.91
N GLU A 72 -8.07 5.68 13.78
CA GLU A 72 -8.11 6.77 14.77
C GLU A 72 -8.96 6.35 15.97
#